data_AF-A0A9F2REB3-F1
#
_entry.id   AF-A0A9F2REB3-F1
#
_cell.length_a   1.000
_cell.length_b   1.000
_cell.length_c   1.000
_cell.angle_alpha   90.00
_cell.angle_beta   90.00
_cell.angle_gamma   90.00
#
_symmetry.space_group_name_H-M   'P 1'
#
loop_
_entity.id
_entity.type
_entity.pdbx_description
1 polymer ?
#
loop_
_entity_poly.entity_id
_entity_poly.type
_entity_poly.pdbx_seq_one_letter_code
_entity_poly.pdbx_strand_id
1 'polypeptide(L)'
;MKMDPLNNLQVAVKNNIDVFYFSTLYPVYILFVEDGKMERQMFLATWKDIPNENEAQFQIKDCPLSADAASSKLQSNNIFTIAKRNVEGQDMLYQSLKLTNGIWVLAELRIQPGSLNFTDLELSLKCRAPEVAQHIFQAYETILKN
;
A
#
# COMPACT_ATOMS: atom_id res chain seq x y z
N MET A 1 -13.88 -9.56 -17.20
CA MET A 1 -12.84 -8.90 -18.02
C MET A 1 -11.89 -8.22 -17.04
N LYS A 2 -10.59 -8.55 -17.06
CA LYS A 2 -9.59 -7.86 -16.24
C LYS A 2 -9.25 -6.55 -16.94
N MET A 3 -9.33 -5.42 -16.24
CA MET A 3 -8.91 -4.12 -16.79
C MET A 3 -7.39 -4.07 -16.83
N ASP A 4 -6.85 -3.41 -17.85
CA ASP A 4 -5.42 -3.12 -17.96
C ASP A 4 -5.23 -1.62 -18.26
N PRO A 5 -4.68 -0.83 -17.32
CA PRO A 5 -4.25 -1.22 -15.97
C PRO A 5 -5.43 -1.59 -15.04
N LEU A 6 -5.13 -2.27 -13.93
CA LEU A 6 -6.13 -2.80 -12.99
C LEU A 6 -7.10 -1.74 -12.46
N ASN A 7 -6.61 -0.51 -12.26
CA ASN A 7 -7.37 0.62 -11.74
C ASN A 7 -7.98 1.52 -12.82
N ASN A 8 -8.06 1.06 -14.06
CA ASN A 8 -8.70 1.82 -15.13
C ASN A 8 -10.23 1.80 -14.96
N LEU A 9 -10.83 2.99 -14.95
CA LEU A 9 -12.27 3.21 -14.91
C LEU A 9 -12.73 3.83 -16.23
N GLN A 10 -13.53 3.09 -16.99
CA GLN A 10 -14.20 3.60 -18.18
C GLN A 10 -15.50 4.30 -17.78
N VAL A 11 -15.71 5.52 -18.27
CA VAL A 11 -16.82 6.39 -17.90
C VAL A 11 -17.58 6.82 -19.15
N ALA A 12 -18.91 6.76 -19.07
CA ALA A 12 -19.81 7.33 -20.06
C ALA A 12 -20.68 8.40 -19.39
N VAL A 13 -20.67 9.62 -19.91
CA VAL A 13 -21.47 10.76 -19.43
C VAL A 13 -22.44 11.17 -20.53
N LYS A 14 -23.74 11.14 -20.24
CA LYS A 14 -24.79 11.51 -21.19
C LYS A 14 -25.42 12.85 -20.83
N ASN A 15 -25.61 13.71 -21.82
CA ASN A 15 -26.48 14.89 -21.71
C ASN A 15 -27.53 14.92 -22.84
N ASN A 16 -28.21 16.05 -23.03
CA ASN A 16 -29.23 16.24 -24.07
C ASN A 16 -28.66 16.46 -25.49
N ILE A 17 -27.32 16.49 -25.64
CA ILE A 17 -26.63 16.59 -26.93
C ILE A 17 -26.14 15.20 -27.37
N ASP A 18 -25.32 14.54 -26.56
CA ASP A 18 -24.73 13.23 -26.89
C ASP A 18 -24.25 12.45 -25.65
N VAL A 19 -23.60 11.30 -25.87
CA VAL A 19 -22.87 10.50 -24.89
C VAL A 19 -21.36 10.67 -25.09
N PHE A 20 -20.67 11.10 -24.04
CA PHE A 20 -19.23 11.30 -24.02
C PHE A 20 -18.55 10.16 -23.26
N TYR A 21 -17.49 9.60 -23.83
CA TYR A 21 -16.75 8.50 -23.24
C TYR A 21 -15.33 8.97 -22.90
N PHE A 22 -14.86 8.60 -21.71
CA PHE A 22 -13.46 8.78 -21.32
C PHE A 22 -13.05 7.67 -20.35
N SER A 23 -11.76 7.61 -20.02
CA SER A 23 -11.26 6.74 -18.97
C SER A 23 -10.38 7.52 -18.00
N THR A 24 -10.30 7.04 -16.76
CA THR A 24 -9.43 7.61 -15.74
C THR A 24 -8.86 6.50 -14.86
N LEU A 25 -7.72 6.76 -14.23
CA LEU A 25 -7.12 5.84 -13.26
C LEU A 25 -7.52 6.30 -11.86
N TYR A 26 -8.26 5.48 -11.14
CA TYR A 26 -8.58 5.83 -9.76
C TYR A 26 -7.40 5.46 -8.83
N PRO A 27 -7.10 6.30 -7.83
CA PRO A 27 -6.09 5.95 -6.83
C PRO A 27 -6.58 4.78 -5.97
N VAL A 28 -5.81 3.70 -5.88
CA VAL A 28 -6.24 2.48 -5.18
C VAL A 28 -6.46 2.69 -3.67
N TYR A 29 -5.81 3.68 -3.05
CA TYR A 29 -5.98 3.96 -1.63
C TYR A 29 -7.41 4.33 -1.22
N ILE A 30 -8.26 4.79 -2.16
CA ILE A 30 -9.68 5.07 -1.87
C ILE A 30 -10.49 3.78 -1.60
N LEU A 31 -9.92 2.62 -1.93
CA LEU A 31 -10.53 1.31 -1.70
C LEU A 31 -10.03 0.64 -0.41
N PHE A 32 -9.21 1.31 0.39
CA PHE A 32 -8.75 0.78 1.67
C PHE A 32 -9.84 0.94 2.72
N VAL A 33 -10.22 -0.17 3.36
CA VAL A 33 -11.35 -0.20 4.31
C VAL A 33 -10.89 -0.09 5.76
N GLU A 34 -11.75 0.45 6.62
CA GLU A 34 -11.46 0.72 8.04
C GLU A 34 -11.22 -0.57 8.85
N ASP A 35 -11.81 -1.70 8.45
CA ASP A 35 -11.57 -3.03 9.04
C ASP A 35 -10.31 -3.72 8.51
N GLY A 36 -9.31 -2.92 8.08
CA GLY A 36 -8.02 -3.38 7.55
C GLY A 36 -6.94 -3.63 8.61
N LYS A 37 -7.25 -3.50 9.90
CA LYS A 37 -6.30 -3.76 11.00
C LYS A 37 -6.30 -5.22 11.41
N MET A 38 -5.25 -5.94 11.05
CA MET A 38 -5.08 -7.36 11.39
C MET A 38 -4.54 -7.53 12.81
N GLU A 39 -4.94 -8.60 13.50
CA GLU A 39 -4.33 -8.98 14.78
C GLU A 39 -2.89 -9.50 14.57
N ARG A 40 -2.00 -9.25 15.54
CA ARG A 40 -0.58 -9.60 15.42
C ARG A 40 -0.33 -11.09 15.18
N GLN A 41 -1.09 -11.98 15.82
CA GLN A 41 -0.96 -13.42 15.63
C GLN A 41 -1.41 -13.84 14.22
N MET A 42 -2.52 -13.29 13.75
CA MET A 42 -3.02 -13.52 12.40
C MET A 42 -2.05 -13.00 11.35
N PHE A 43 -1.47 -11.80 11.54
CA PHE A 43 -0.44 -11.25 10.65
C PHE A 43 0.74 -12.20 10.45
N LEU A 44 1.31 -12.71 11.55
CA LEU A 44 2.44 -13.62 11.49
C LEU A 44 2.10 -14.95 10.81
N ALA A 45 0.90 -15.48 11.04
CA ALA A 45 0.43 -16.69 10.38
C ALA A 45 0.23 -16.47 8.88
N THR A 46 -0.48 -15.41 8.49
CA THR A 46 -0.76 -15.07 7.08
C THR A 46 0.52 -14.72 6.32
N TRP A 47 1.47 -14.01 6.93
CA TRP A 47 2.76 -13.69 6.29
C TRP A 47 3.56 -14.94 5.92
N LYS A 48 3.55 -15.94 6.80
CA LYS A 48 4.22 -17.24 6.57
C LYS A 48 3.48 -18.10 5.55
N ASP A 49 2.16 -18.02 5.52
CA ASP A 49 1.32 -18.80 4.63
C ASP A 49 1.33 -18.31 3.17
N ILE A 50 1.50 -17.00 2.95
CA ILE A 50 1.62 -16.45 1.59
C ILE A 50 2.98 -16.86 0.99
N PRO A 51 3.00 -17.55 -0.18
CA PRO A 51 4.23 -17.96 -0.85
C PRO A 51 5.19 -16.80 -1.10
N ASN A 52 6.50 -17.02 -0.97
CA ASN A 52 7.51 -15.98 -1.19
C ASN A 52 7.56 -15.50 -2.66
N GLU A 53 7.11 -16.31 -3.62
CA GLU A 53 6.94 -15.89 -5.02
C GLU A 53 5.88 -14.79 -5.20
N ASN A 54 4.99 -14.62 -4.22
CA ASN A 54 4.00 -13.54 -4.19
C ASN A 54 4.50 -12.32 -3.41
N GLU A 55 5.75 -12.33 -2.93
CA GLU A 55 6.38 -11.16 -2.34
C GLU A 55 6.93 -10.24 -3.43
N ALA A 56 6.54 -8.98 -3.40
CA ALA A 56 7.08 -7.94 -4.27
C ALA A 56 7.77 -6.88 -3.42
N GLN A 57 8.99 -6.51 -3.81
CA GLN A 57 9.81 -5.53 -3.11
C GLN A 57 9.94 -4.25 -3.94
N PHE A 58 9.81 -3.12 -3.27
CA PHE A 58 9.84 -1.80 -3.87
C PHE A 58 10.71 -0.85 -3.06
N GLN A 59 11.14 0.24 -3.70
CA GLN A 59 11.94 1.29 -3.07
C GLN A 59 11.16 2.61 -3.15
N ILE A 60 10.97 3.26 -2.01
CA ILE A 60 10.41 4.62 -1.91
C ILE A 60 11.56 5.52 -1.48
N LYS A 61 12.11 6.25 -2.45
CA LYS A 61 13.22 7.18 -2.23
C LYS A 61 12.73 8.55 -1.77
N ASP A 62 13.63 9.26 -1.10
CA ASP A 62 13.46 10.66 -0.71
C ASP A 62 12.20 10.87 0.17
N CYS A 63 11.94 9.95 1.11
CA CYS A 63 10.82 10.09 2.03
C CYS A 63 11.16 11.13 3.12
N PRO A 64 10.40 12.23 3.26
CA PRO A 64 10.71 13.29 4.22
C PRO A 64 10.27 12.97 5.65
N LEU A 65 9.63 11.82 5.88
CA LEU A 65 8.95 11.50 7.13
C LEU A 65 9.81 10.59 8.02
N SER A 66 9.71 10.80 9.34
CA SER A 66 10.17 9.82 10.32
C SER A 66 9.24 8.59 10.35
N ALA A 67 9.68 7.50 11.00
CA ALA A 67 8.89 6.28 11.15
C ALA A 67 7.50 6.51 11.78
N ASP A 68 7.43 7.37 12.79
CA ASP A 68 6.18 7.65 13.52
C ASP A 68 5.25 8.54 12.71
N ALA A 69 5.80 9.52 11.99
CA ALA A 69 5.03 10.36 11.06
C ALA A 69 4.50 9.53 9.88
N ALA A 70 5.33 8.65 9.31
CA ALA A 70 4.93 7.71 8.26
C ALA A 70 3.80 6.79 8.75
N SER A 71 3.94 6.20 9.94
CA SER A 71 2.89 5.34 10.53
C SER A 71 1.57 6.10 10.71
N SER A 72 1.61 7.33 11.23
CA SER A 72 0.40 8.14 11.46
C SER A 72 -0.30 8.50 10.14
N LYS A 73 0.48 8.85 9.12
CA LYS A 73 -0.02 9.23 7.79
C LYS A 73 -0.59 8.04 7.01
N LEU A 74 0.04 6.88 7.13
CA LEU A 74 -0.46 5.62 6.58
C LEU A 74 -1.76 5.21 7.29
N GLN A 75 -1.82 5.36 8.61
CA GLN A 75 -3.02 5.05 9.40
C GLN A 75 -4.22 5.93 9.03
N SER A 76 -4.03 7.22 8.73
CA SER A 76 -5.12 8.08 8.25
C SER A 76 -5.66 7.69 6.88
N ASN A 77 -5.00 6.75 6.19
CA ASN A 77 -5.40 6.19 4.91
C ASN A 77 -5.71 4.67 5.02
N ASN A 78 -6.10 4.18 6.20
CA ASN A 78 -6.47 2.77 6.43
C ASN A 78 -5.33 1.76 6.15
N ILE A 79 -4.07 2.17 6.36
CA ILE A 79 -2.91 1.29 6.40
C ILE A 79 -2.42 1.23 7.85
N PHE A 80 -2.57 0.08 8.49
CA PHE A 80 -2.44 -0.03 9.93
C PHE A 80 -1.10 -0.65 10.33
N THR A 81 -0.30 0.06 11.11
CA THR A 81 0.90 -0.51 11.75
C THR A 81 0.49 -1.49 12.87
N ILE A 82 0.84 -2.76 12.68
CA ILE A 82 0.55 -3.89 13.57
C ILE A 82 1.67 -4.09 14.59
N ALA A 83 2.92 -3.89 14.16
CA ALA A 83 4.08 -3.94 15.04
C ALA A 83 5.19 -3.02 14.51
N LYS A 84 5.96 -2.45 15.43
CA LYS A 84 7.21 -1.74 15.17
C LYS A 84 8.34 -2.49 15.86
N ARG A 85 9.47 -2.67 15.17
CA ARG A 85 10.71 -3.17 15.75
C ARG A 85 11.86 -2.26 15.33
N ASN A 86 12.88 -2.19 16.16
CA ASN A 86 14.15 -1.61 15.77
C ASN A 86 15.16 -2.76 15.66
N VAL A 87 15.80 -2.91 14.50
CA VAL A 87 16.79 -3.96 14.22
C VAL A 87 18.03 -3.26 13.67
N GLU A 88 19.15 -3.37 14.38
CA GLU A 88 20.42 -2.74 13.98
C GLU A 88 20.31 -1.23 13.70
N GLY A 89 19.44 -0.53 14.45
CA GLY A 89 19.19 0.90 14.27
C GLY A 89 18.20 1.25 13.15
N GLN A 90 17.69 0.26 12.42
CA GLN A 90 16.66 0.45 11.39
C GLN A 90 15.27 0.19 11.96
N ASP A 91 14.33 1.07 11.66
CA ASP A 91 12.94 0.88 12.03
C ASP A 91 12.25 -0.04 11.01
N MET A 92 11.63 -1.10 11.52
CA MET A 92 10.87 -2.09 10.78
C MET A 92 9.41 -1.96 11.17
N LEU A 93 8.54 -1.58 10.23
CA LEU A 93 7.11 -1.46 10.43
C LEU A 93 6.39 -2.60 9.72
N TYR A 94 5.62 -3.36 10.49
CA TYR A 94 4.76 -4.43 9.98
C TYR A 94 3.34 -3.90 9.89
N GLN A 95 2.75 -3.94 8.70
CA GLN A 95 1.49 -3.24 8.43
C GLN A 95 0.50 -4.11 7.67
N SER A 96 -0.79 -3.89 7.91
CA SER A 96 -1.85 -4.52 7.15
C SER A 96 -2.81 -3.49 6.57
N LEU A 97 -3.37 -3.84 5.42
CA LEU A 97 -4.52 -3.17 4.85
C LEU A 97 -5.45 -4.20 4.21
N LYS A 98 -6.69 -3.80 3.97
CA LYS A 98 -7.70 -4.60 3.30
C LYS A 98 -8.38 -3.76 2.23
N LEU A 99 -8.63 -4.38 1.08
CA LEU A 99 -9.40 -3.78 -0.02
C LEU A 99 -10.90 -4.03 0.17
N THR A 100 -11.74 -3.19 -0.45
CA THR A 100 -13.22 -3.35 -0.47
C THR A 100 -13.70 -4.72 -0.97
N ASN A 101 -12.92 -5.41 -1.80
CA ASN A 101 -13.22 -6.75 -2.29
C ASN A 101 -12.73 -7.89 -1.36
N GLY A 102 -12.25 -7.56 -0.16
CA GLY A 102 -11.81 -8.51 0.85
C GLY A 102 -10.36 -9.00 0.72
N ILE A 103 -9.61 -8.54 -0.30
CA ILE A 103 -8.19 -8.87 -0.43
C ILE A 103 -7.40 -8.20 0.69
N TRP A 104 -6.62 -9.02 1.39
CA TRP A 104 -5.63 -8.57 2.37
C TRP A 104 -4.27 -8.34 1.72
N VAL A 105 -3.62 -7.25 2.10
CA VAL A 105 -2.22 -6.98 1.74
C VAL A 105 -1.45 -6.77 3.04
N LEU A 106 -0.35 -7.50 3.16
CA LEU A 106 0.58 -7.39 4.28
C LEU A 106 1.82 -6.67 3.78
N ALA A 107 2.35 -5.76 4.58
CA ALA A 107 3.53 -4.98 4.26
C ALA A 107 4.58 -5.06 5.37
N GLU A 108 5.84 -5.12 4.97
CA GLU A 108 7.00 -4.82 5.79
C GLU A 108 7.65 -3.56 5.20
N LEU A 109 7.70 -2.48 5.98
CA LEU A 109 8.33 -1.23 5.60
C LEU A 109 9.59 -1.05 6.45
N ARG A 110 10.75 -1.21 5.82
CA ARG A 110 12.06 -0.97 6.42
C ARG A 110 12.48 0.46 6.14
N ILE A 111 12.86 1.16 7.19
CA ILE A 111 13.28 2.56 7.15
C ILE A 111 14.78 2.61 7.36
N GLN A 112 15.51 2.94 6.30
CA GLN A 112 16.95 3.08 6.35
C GLN A 112 17.33 4.57 6.50
N PRO A 113 18.38 4.89 7.27
CA PRO A 113 18.95 6.22 7.24
C PRO A 113 19.37 6.57 5.81
N GLY A 114 18.70 7.56 5.19
CA GLY A 114 19.01 8.03 3.85
C GLY A 114 20.05 9.14 3.84
N SER A 115 20.12 9.88 2.72
CA SER A 115 20.94 11.10 2.62
C SER A 115 20.34 12.28 3.42
N LEU A 116 21.05 13.41 3.53
CA LEU A 116 20.67 14.55 4.38
C LEU A 116 19.16 14.89 4.35
N ASN A 117 18.50 14.68 5.49
CA ASN A 117 17.07 14.96 5.79
C ASN A 117 16.01 14.05 5.16
N PHE A 118 16.39 13.02 4.40
CA PHE A 118 15.45 12.06 3.82
C PHE A 118 15.75 10.64 4.28
N THR A 119 14.72 9.79 4.29
CA THR A 119 14.85 8.35 4.52
C THR A 119 14.53 7.59 3.24
N ASP A 120 15.29 6.53 2.98
CA ASP A 120 14.96 5.58 1.93
C ASP A 120 14.18 4.44 2.58
N LEU A 121 13.06 4.08 1.96
CA LEU A 121 12.19 3.04 2.46
C LEU A 121 12.19 1.84 1.52
N GLU A 122 12.40 0.67 2.08
CA GLU A 122 12.25 -0.60 1.38
C GLU A 122 10.89 -1.19 1.79
N LEU A 123 9.99 -1.33 0.82
CA LEU A 123 8.62 -1.82 1.02
C LEU A 123 8.49 -3.23 0.44
N SER A 124 8.29 -4.22 1.30
CA SER A 124 7.96 -5.59 0.90
C SER A 124 6.47 -5.82 1.06
N LEU A 125 5.80 -6.23 -0.01
CA LEU A 125 4.37 -6.51 -0.04
C LEU A 125 4.10 -7.99 -0.28
N LYS A 126 3.27 -8.61 0.57
CA LYS A 126 2.73 -9.95 0.38
C LYS A 126 1.21 -9.90 0.21
N CYS A 127 0.73 -10.56 -0.84
CA CYS A 127 -0.70 -10.67 -1.15
C CYS A 127 -0.98 -12.02 -1.84
N ARG A 128 -2.17 -12.60 -1.63
CA ARG A 128 -2.60 -13.78 -2.42
C ARG A 128 -2.93 -13.44 -3.88
N ALA A 129 -3.21 -12.17 -4.17
CA ALA A 129 -3.40 -11.61 -5.50
C ALA A 129 -2.22 -10.67 -5.83
N PRO A 130 -1.07 -11.18 -6.29
CA PRO A 130 0.15 -10.40 -6.44
C PRO A 130 0.03 -9.25 -7.45
N GLU A 131 -0.94 -9.28 -8.37
CA GLU A 131 -1.15 -8.19 -9.34
C GLU A 131 -1.52 -6.84 -8.71
N VAL A 132 -1.98 -6.83 -7.45
CA VAL A 132 -2.32 -5.58 -6.77
C VAL A 132 -1.07 -4.86 -6.26
N ALA A 133 0.06 -5.56 -6.09
CA ALA A 133 1.24 -5.05 -5.38
C ALA A 133 1.75 -3.72 -5.95
N GLN A 134 1.85 -3.60 -7.27
CA GLN A 134 2.29 -2.37 -7.95
C GLN A 134 1.40 -1.16 -7.59
N HIS A 135 0.08 -1.36 -7.52
CA HIS A 135 -0.87 -0.29 -7.23
C HIS A 135 -0.87 0.08 -5.73
N ILE A 136 -0.61 -0.89 -4.86
CA ILE A 136 -0.40 -0.64 -3.43
C ILE A 136 0.89 0.14 -3.22
N PHE A 137 1.98 -0.21 -3.91
CA PHE A 137 3.22 0.57 -3.87
C PHE A 137 2.99 2.03 -4.29
N GLN A 138 2.28 2.27 -5.40
CA GLN A 138 1.92 3.63 -5.83
C GLN A 138 1.10 4.40 -4.79
N ALA A 139 0.19 3.71 -4.10
CA ALA A 139 -0.56 4.29 -3.00
C ALA A 139 0.36 4.70 -1.83
N TYR A 140 1.27 3.81 -1.40
CA TYR A 140 2.27 4.12 -0.38
C TYR A 140 3.12 5.34 -0.75
N GLU A 141 3.65 5.36 -1.98
CA GLU A 141 4.47 6.48 -2.45
C GLU A 141 3.69 7.80 -2.44
N THR A 142 2.44 7.78 -2.96
CA THR A 142 1.59 8.97 -3.01
C THR A 142 1.27 9.50 -1.61
N ILE A 143 0.89 8.61 -0.68
CA ILE A 143 0.54 8.99 0.69
C ILE A 143 1.77 9.53 1.44
N LEU A 144 2.93 8.89 1.30
CA LEU A 144 4.11 9.30 2.06
C LEU A 144 4.72 10.61 1.55
N LYS A 145 4.61 10.89 0.25
CA LYS A 145 5.17 12.10 -0.36
C LYS A 145 4.27 13.35 -0.33
N ASN A 146 2.96 13.21 -0.07
CA ASN A 146 2.00 14.32 -0.01
C ASN A 146 1.29 14.37 1.33
#